data_AF-A0A858U4Z2-F1
#
_entry.id   AF-A0A858U4Z2-F1
#
_cell.length_a   1.000
_cell.length_b   1.000
_cell.length_c   1.000
_cell.angle_alpha   90.00
_cell.angle_beta   90.00
_cell.angle_gamma   90.00
#
_symmetry.space_group_name_H-M   'P 1'
#
loop_
_entity.id
_entity.type
_entity.pdbx_description
1 polymer ?
#
loop_
_entity_poly.entity_id
_entity_poly.type
_entity_poly.pdbx_seq_one_letter_code
_entity_poly.pdbx_strand_id
1 'polypeptide(L)' 'MKYAELKTKSIAELEKMVDDLSALAFQLRQRSKTGQLDTPHKIKANKKDIARILTAINEKKAAGETK' A
#
# COMPACT_ATOMS: atom_id res chain seq x y z
N MET A 1 3.70 3.38 -6.78
CA MET A 1 4.63 4.17 -5.91
C MET A 1 6.11 3.88 -6.19
N LYS A 2 7.01 4.87 -6.07
CA LYS A 2 8.48 4.68 -6.06
C LYS A 2 8.96 4.40 -4.64
N TYR A 3 9.80 3.38 -4.50
CA TYR A 3 10.32 2.89 -3.21
C TYR A 3 11.09 3.95 -2.40
N ALA A 4 11.70 4.92 -3.08
CA ALA A 4 12.50 5.98 -2.46
C ALA A 4 11.69 6.89 -1.52
N GLU A 5 10.42 7.17 -1.84
CA GLU A 5 9.54 8.01 -1.02
C GLU A 5 9.00 7.29 0.23
N LEU A 6 9.03 5.95 0.22
CA LEU A 6 8.58 5.14 1.35
C LEU A 6 9.66 5.03 2.43
N LYS A 7 10.93 5.16 2.04
CA LYS A 7 12.06 5.10 2.98
C LYS A 7 12.20 6.38 3.80
N THR A 8 11.81 7.53 3.25
CA THR A 8 11.85 8.84 3.93
C THR A 8 10.69 9.08 4.90
N LYS A 9 9.52 8.46 4.71
CA LYS A 9 8.34 8.64 5.57
C LYS A 9 8.42 7.87 6.88
N SER A 10 7.80 8.36 7.95
CA SER A 10 7.82 7.68 9.27
C SER A 10 6.97 6.41 9.26
N ILE A 11 7.24 5.45 10.16
CA ILE A 11 6.48 4.20 10.29
C ILE A 11 4.97 4.49 10.47
N ALA A 12 4.64 5.48 11.30
CA ALA A 12 3.27 5.90 11.54
C ALA A 12 2.58 6.51 10.29
N GLU A 13 3.33 7.16 9.41
CA GLU A 13 2.80 7.68 8.15
C GLU A 13 2.59 6.56 7.13
N LEU A 14 3.47 5.55 7.12
CA LEU A 14 3.33 4.37 6.28
C LEU A 14 2.10 3.55 6.66
N GLU A 15 1.84 3.37 7.97
CA GLU A 15 0.65 2.70 8.47
C GLU A 15 -0.64 3.43 8.07
N LYS A 16 -0.70 4.75 8.23
CA LYS A 16 -1.84 5.56 7.72
C LYS A 16 -2.06 5.40 6.22
N MET A 17 -0.97 5.38 5.45
CA MET A 17 -1.04 5.21 3.99
C MET A 17 -1.55 3.81 3.59
N VAL A 18 -1.28 2.78 4.41
CA VAL A 18 -1.82 1.43 4.22
C VAL A 18 -3.33 1.41 4.46
N ASP A 19 -3.82 2.10 5.48
CA ASP A 19 -5.25 2.18 5.77
C ASP A 19 -6.02 2.90 4.64
N ASP A 20 -5.50 4.02 4.17
CA ASP A 20 -6.08 4.77 3.05
C ASP A 20 -6.12 3.94 1.76
N LEU A 21 -5.02 3.24 1.43
CA LEU A 21 -4.95 2.36 0.27
C LEU A 21 -5.86 1.13 0.40
N SER A 22 -6.07 0.63 1.62
CA SER A 22 -6.97 -0.48 1.89
C SER A 22 -8.43 -0.09 1.68
N ALA A 23 -8.83 1.11 2.12
CA ALA A 23 -10.14 1.68 1.83
C ALA A 23 -10.36 1.86 0.31
N LEU A 24 -9.36 2.39 -0.41
CA LEU A 24 -9.40 2.49 -1.87
C LEU A 24 -9.49 1.12 -2.55
N ALA A 25 -8.77 0.12 -2.06
CA ALA A 25 -8.83 -1.24 -2.59
C ALA A 25 -10.21 -1.87 -2.39
N PHE A 26 -10.89 -1.60 -1.27
CA PHE A 26 -12.26 -2.02 -1.01
C PHE A 26 -13.24 -1.36 -1.99
N GLN A 27 -13.14 -0.04 -2.18
CA GLN A 27 -13.97 0.68 -3.16
C GLN A 27 -13.74 0.17 -4.59
N LEU A 28 -12.49 -0.09 -4.99
CA LEU A 28 -12.17 -0.67 -6.30
C LEU A 28 -12.73 -2.09 -6.47
N ARG A 29 -12.71 -2.91 -5.42
CA ARG A 29 -13.37 -4.23 -5.44
C ARG A 29 -14.90 -4.11 -5.56
N GLN A 30 -15.50 -3.14 -4.88
CA GLN A 30 -16.94 -2.89 -4.96
C GLN A 30 -17.34 -2.43 -6.38
N ARG A 31 -16.55 -1.54 -6.99
CA ARG A 31 -16.69 -1.14 -8.40
C ARG A 31 -16.45 -2.30 -9.37
N SER A 32 -15.57 -3.24 -9.01
CA SER A 32 -15.37 -4.47 -9.79
C SER A 32 -16.59 -5.37 -9.79
N LYS A 33 -17.25 -5.49 -8.64
CA LYS A 33 -18.45 -6.33 -8.49
C LYS A 33 -19.68 -5.75 -9.18
N THR A 34 -19.76 -4.43 -9.28
CA THR A 34 -20.87 -3.72 -9.96
C THR A 34 -20.75 -3.73 -11.49
N GLY A 35 -19.72 -4.38 -12.05
CA GLY A 35 -19.58 -4.56 -13.50
C GLY A 35 -19.08 -3.31 -14.27
N GLN A 36 -18.91 -2.17 -13.61
CA GLN A 36 -18.41 -0.92 -14.20
C GLN A 36 -16.89 -0.77 -14.08
N LEU A 37 -16.15 -1.85 -14.35
CA LEU A 37 -14.70 -1.84 -14.14
C LEU A 37 -13.95 -1.46 -15.43
N ASP A 38 -13.84 -0.17 -15.70
CA ASP A 38 -13.03 0.35 -16.83
C ASP A 38 -11.53 0.03 -16.69
N THR A 39 -11.02 -0.18 -15.46
CA THR A 39 -9.58 -0.27 -15.21
C THR A 39 -9.20 -1.40 -14.23
N PRO A 40 -9.19 -2.68 -14.67
CA PRO A 40 -8.77 -3.82 -13.84
C PRO A 40 -7.30 -3.76 -13.38
N HIS A 41 -6.45 -3.03 -14.11
CA HIS A 41 -5.04 -2.84 -13.77
C HIS A 41 -4.82 -2.08 -12.44
N LYS A 42 -5.74 -1.19 -12.06
CA LYS A 42 -5.63 -0.41 -10.81
C LYS A 42 -5.72 -1.27 -9.55
N ILE A 43 -6.49 -2.36 -9.59
CA ILE A 43 -6.59 -3.31 -8.47
C ILE A 43 -5.24 -3.98 -8.22
N LYS A 44 -4.57 -4.44 -9.29
CA LYS A 44 -3.24 -5.06 -9.20
C LYS A 44 -2.18 -4.03 -8.77
N ALA A 45 -2.27 -2.79 -9.24
CA ALA A 45 -1.36 -1.72 -8.84
C ALA A 45 -1.48 -1.39 -7.35
N ASN A 46 -2.71 -1.20 -6.82
CA ASN A 46 -2.93 -0.94 -5.40
C ASN A 46 -2.42 -2.07 -4.51
N LYS A 47 -2.66 -3.33 -4.88
CA LYS A 47 -2.11 -4.47 -4.13
C LYS A 47 -0.58 -4.46 -4.08
N LYS A 48 0.08 -4.14 -5.20
CA LYS A 48 1.55 -4.02 -5.26
C LYS A 48 2.08 -2.86 -4.42
N ASP A 49 1.36 -1.73 -4.40
CA ASP A 49 1.76 -0.57 -3.60
C ASP A 49 1.60 -0.84 -2.09
N ILE A 50 0.52 -1.50 -1.66
CA ILE A 50 0.35 -1.96 -0.25
C ILE A 50 1.50 -2.90 0.15
N ALA A 51 1.81 -3.89 -0.70
CA ALA A 51 2.89 -4.84 -0.41
C ALA A 51 4.24 -4.13 -0.24
N ARG A 52 4.56 -3.15 -1.11
CA ARG A 52 5.79 -2.37 -1.00
C ARG A 52 5.87 -1.54 0.28
N ILE A 53 4.76 -0.98 0.75
CA ILE A 53 4.72 -0.23 2.01
C ILE A 53 4.95 -1.17 3.20
N LEU A 54 4.28 -2.32 3.22
CA LEU A 54 4.48 -3.33 4.27
C LEU A 54 5.93 -3.84 4.31
N THR A 55 6.55 -4.06 3.14
CA THR A 55 7.97 -4.41 3.05
C THR A 55 8.86 -3.30 3.63
N ALA A 56 8.60 -2.04 3.29
CA ALA A 56 9.37 -0.91 3.83
C ALA A 56 9.21 -0.76 5.36
N ILE A 57 8.02 -1.03 5.91
CA ILE A 57 7.78 -1.06 7.36
C ILE A 57 8.61 -2.17 8.01
N ASN A 58 8.58 -3.38 7.44
CA ASN A 58 9.36 -4.51 7.95
C ASN A 58 10.86 -4.27 7.87
N GLU A 59 11.37 -3.69 6.78
CA GLU A 59 12.78 -3.30 6.67
C GLU A 59 13.18 -2.28 7.74
N LYS A 60 12.32 -1.30 8.04
CA LYS A 60 12.57 -0.33 9.11
C LYS A 60 12.54 -0.96 10.51
N LYS A 61 11.61 -1.89 10.76
CA LYS A 61 11.54 -2.63 12.03
C LYS A 61 12.75 -3.54 12.20
N ALA A 62 13.12 -4.30 11.17
CA ALA A 62 14.30 -5.18 11.18
C ALA A 62 15.62 -4.40 11.34
N ALA A 63 15.73 -3.21 10.74
CA ALA A 63 16.89 -2.33 10.94
C ALA A 63 16.94 -1.69 12.34
N GLY A 64 15.80 -1.62 13.04
CA GLY A 64 15.71 -1.15 14.43
C GLY A 64 15.99 -2.24 15.47
N GLU A 65 15.80 -3.52 15.14
CA GLU A 65 16.06 -4.67 16.03
C GLU A 65 17.54 -5.10 16.09
N THR A 66 18.41 -4.52 15.28
CA THR A 66 19.87 -4.65 15.45
C THR A 66 20.43 -3.52 16.30
N LYS A 67 20.16 -3.54 17.61
CA LYS A 67 21.00 -2.88 18.62
C LYS A 67 20.72 -3.40 20.02
#